data_AF-A0A8J1Y6B5-F1
#
_entry.id   AF-A0A8J1Y6B5-F1
#
_cell.length_a   1.000
_cell.length_b   1.000
_cell.length_c   1.000
_cell.angle_alpha   90.00
_cell.angle_beta   90.00
_cell.angle_gamma   90.00
#
_symmetry.space_group_name_H-M   'P 1'
#
loop_
_entity.id
_entity.type
_entity.pdbx_description
1 polymer ?
#
loop_
_entity_poly.entity_id
_entity_poly.type
_entity_poly.pdbx_seq_one_letter_code
_entity_poly.pdbx_strand_id
1 'polypeptide(L)'
;MVEAKGLSPDHPMYDRASYMKLNMLTILWLLADEDQNKSINLSEWCIFWDNFAVQYNKQNYTPFWYKEFMAVTFFIMDKNGDELIDASDFVSYYCETHKLPLEIVKTAYKKITSDRYNVSNTISFRDGESEINLDMFQEMMLGFTVSKDMGHPGNILGEMMVNGRLERMAKNMKDDPFWMSKMRHQ
;
A
#
# COMPACT_ATOMS: atom_id res chain seq x y z
N MET A 1 28.55 0.95 -2.68
CA MET A 1 27.30 0.89 -3.43
C MET A 1 26.19 0.64 -2.44
N VAL A 2 25.12 1.43 -2.46
CA VAL A 2 23.95 1.16 -1.62
C VAL A 2 23.13 0.12 -2.36
N GLU A 3 23.08 -1.11 -1.85
CA GLU A 3 22.17 -2.13 -2.35
C GLU A 3 20.74 -1.63 -2.18
N ALA A 4 19.99 -1.56 -3.27
CA ALA A 4 18.58 -1.22 -3.22
C ALA A 4 17.83 -2.41 -2.58
N LYS A 5 17.06 -2.15 -1.51
CA LYS A 5 16.15 -3.11 -0.87
C LYS A 5 14.91 -3.42 -1.75
N GLY A 6 15.13 -3.74 -3.02
CA GLY A 6 14.11 -4.23 -3.94
C GLY A 6 14.20 -5.75 -4.07
N LEU A 7 13.28 -6.34 -4.84
CA LEU A 7 13.39 -7.73 -5.25
C LEU A 7 14.76 -7.96 -5.93
N SER A 8 15.45 -9.05 -5.60
CA SER A 8 16.65 -9.48 -6.31
C SER A 8 16.30 -9.84 -7.76
N PRO A 9 17.20 -9.66 -8.74
CA PRO A 9 17.00 -10.18 -10.11
C PRO A 9 16.61 -11.66 -10.19
N ASP A 10 17.03 -12.45 -9.20
CA ASP A 10 16.72 -13.89 -9.14
C ASP A 10 15.33 -14.20 -8.54
N HIS A 11 14.61 -13.19 -8.06
CA HIS A 11 13.29 -13.37 -7.46
C HIS A 11 12.24 -13.64 -8.56
N PRO A 12 11.32 -14.61 -8.40
CA PRO A 12 10.30 -14.95 -9.42
C PRO A 12 9.45 -13.76 -9.89
N MET A 13 9.26 -12.77 -9.00
CA MET A 13 8.49 -11.55 -9.28
C MET A 13 9.33 -10.36 -9.78
N TYR A 14 10.65 -10.48 -9.94
CA TYR A 14 11.51 -9.36 -10.33
C TYR A 14 11.12 -8.75 -11.68
N ASP A 15 10.95 -9.59 -12.69
CA ASP A 15 10.54 -9.16 -14.03
C ASP A 15 9.13 -8.56 -14.01
N ARG A 16 8.22 -9.16 -13.23
CA ARG A 16 6.84 -8.70 -13.06
C ARG A 16 6.79 -7.33 -12.35
N ALA A 17 7.59 -7.13 -11.31
CA ALA A 17 7.70 -5.85 -10.61
C ALA A 17 8.34 -4.77 -11.49
N SER A 18 9.36 -5.14 -12.27
CA SER A 18 10.01 -4.24 -13.23
C SER A 18 9.04 -3.81 -14.35
N TYR A 19 8.28 -4.76 -14.89
CA TYR A 19 7.20 -4.51 -15.84
C TYR A 19 6.12 -3.59 -15.24
N MET A 20 5.69 -3.88 -14.02
CA MET A 20 4.66 -3.08 -13.35
C MET A 20 5.11 -1.65 -13.05
N LYS A 21 6.37 -1.42 -12.67
CA LYS A 21 6.89 -0.07 -12.45
C LYS A 21 6.77 0.82 -13.70
N LEU A 22 7.07 0.28 -14.87
CA LEU A 22 7.00 1.02 -16.14
C LEU A 22 5.55 1.23 -16.61
N ASN A 23 4.71 0.21 -16.45
CA ASN A 23 3.34 0.27 -16.93
C ASN A 23 2.41 1.03 -16.00
N MET A 24 2.62 0.96 -14.68
CA MET A 24 1.77 1.66 -13.72
C MET A 24 1.82 3.18 -13.95
N LEU A 25 3.00 3.76 -14.19
CA LEU A 25 3.10 5.19 -14.48
C LEU A 25 2.34 5.55 -15.77
N THR A 26 2.49 4.74 -16.81
CA THR A 26 1.77 4.92 -18.09
C THR A 26 0.25 4.81 -17.91
N ILE A 27 -0.21 3.84 -17.12
CA ILE A 27 -1.63 3.63 -16.82
C ILE A 27 -2.18 4.79 -16.00
N LEU A 28 -1.44 5.29 -15.02
CA LEU A 28 -1.83 6.45 -14.24
C LEU A 28 -1.96 7.70 -15.12
N TRP A 29 -1.01 7.96 -16.03
CA TRP A 29 -1.17 9.05 -16.99
C TRP A 29 -2.39 8.84 -17.90
N LEU A 30 -2.59 7.63 -18.44
CA LEU A 30 -3.71 7.36 -19.33
C LEU A 30 -5.08 7.56 -18.65
N LEU A 31 -5.19 7.25 -17.35
CA LEU A 31 -6.46 7.21 -16.65
C LEU A 31 -6.73 8.42 -15.74
N ALA A 32 -5.69 9.13 -15.30
CA ALA A 32 -5.80 10.19 -14.30
C ALA A 32 -5.24 11.55 -14.74
N ASP A 33 -4.31 11.61 -15.72
CA ASP A 33 -3.74 12.89 -16.21
C ASP A 33 -4.69 13.50 -17.25
N GLU A 34 -5.67 14.27 -16.78
CA GLU A 34 -6.76 14.81 -17.61
C GLU A 34 -6.26 15.88 -18.59
N ASP A 35 -5.28 16.68 -18.16
CA ASP A 35 -4.71 17.76 -18.98
C ASP A 35 -3.49 17.32 -19.82
N GLN A 36 -3.10 16.05 -19.72
CA GLN A 36 -2.02 15.39 -20.46
C GLN A 36 -0.65 16.05 -20.27
N ASN A 37 -0.41 16.65 -19.10
CA ASN A 37 0.83 17.35 -18.79
C ASN A 37 1.93 16.43 -18.24
N LYS A 38 1.68 15.12 -18.14
CA LYS A 38 2.54 14.08 -17.53
C LYS A 38 2.74 14.23 -16.03
N SER A 39 1.80 14.89 -15.37
CA SER A 39 1.69 15.05 -13.92
C SER A 39 0.26 14.73 -13.52
N ILE A 40 0.07 14.33 -12.26
CA ILE A 40 -1.28 14.07 -11.73
C ILE A 40 -1.40 14.92 -10.47
N ASN A 41 -2.27 15.91 -10.52
CA ASN A 41 -2.58 16.75 -9.38
C ASN A 41 -3.57 16.06 -8.43
N LEU A 42 -3.83 16.67 -7.27
CA LEU A 42 -4.70 16.06 -6.25
C LEU A 42 -6.15 15.87 -6.74
N SER A 43 -6.68 16.82 -7.52
CA SER A 43 -8.05 16.74 -8.04
C SER A 43 -8.20 15.58 -9.02
N GLU A 44 -7.27 15.49 -9.97
CA GLU A 44 -7.15 14.39 -10.93
C GLU A 44 -7.04 13.03 -10.23
N TRP A 45 -6.20 12.96 -9.20
CA TRP A 45 -6.04 11.76 -8.37
C TRP A 45 -7.35 11.35 -7.68
N CYS A 46 -8.08 12.31 -7.08
CA CYS A 46 -9.36 12.03 -6.43
C CYS A 46 -10.42 11.55 -7.44
N ILE A 47 -10.55 12.22 -8.59
CA ILE A 47 -11.49 11.85 -9.65
C ILE A 47 -11.21 10.44 -10.17
N PHE A 48 -9.94 10.11 -10.38
CA PHE A 48 -9.51 8.77 -10.79
C PHE A 48 -9.99 7.67 -9.83
N TRP A 49 -9.78 7.85 -8.53
CA TRP A 49 -10.21 6.87 -7.52
C TRP A 49 -11.73 6.84 -7.31
N ASP A 50 -12.41 7.98 -7.39
CA ASP A 50 -13.88 8.04 -7.34
C ASP A 50 -14.49 7.25 -8.51
N ASN A 51 -13.98 7.45 -9.72
CA ASN A 51 -14.41 6.72 -10.90
C ASN A 51 -14.16 5.21 -10.75
N PHE A 52 -13.00 4.82 -10.23
CA PHE A 52 -12.68 3.43 -9.92
C PHE A 52 -13.68 2.83 -8.93
N ALA A 53 -13.95 3.50 -7.80
CA ALA A 53 -14.88 3.02 -6.78
C ALA A 53 -16.31 2.89 -7.33
N VAL A 54 -16.76 3.83 -8.16
CA VAL A 54 -18.07 3.76 -8.83
C VAL A 54 -18.13 2.56 -9.79
N GLN A 55 -17.09 2.31 -10.58
CA GLN A 55 -17.05 1.16 -11.49
C GLN A 55 -17.04 -0.17 -10.74
N TYR A 56 -16.21 -0.28 -9.70
CA TYR A 56 -16.16 -1.47 -8.85
C TYR A 56 -17.54 -1.78 -8.25
N ASN A 57 -18.19 -0.79 -7.64
CA ASN A 57 -19.51 -0.98 -7.03
C ASN A 57 -20.60 -1.38 -8.03
N LYS A 58 -20.45 -1.04 -9.31
CA LYS A 58 -21.41 -1.40 -10.37
C LYS A 58 -21.18 -2.80 -10.94
N GLN A 59 -19.91 -3.23 -11.04
CA GLN A 59 -19.54 -4.40 -11.83
C GLN A 59 -18.86 -5.51 -11.00
N ASN A 60 -18.56 -5.24 -9.73
CA ASN A 60 -17.69 -6.04 -8.88
C ASN A 60 -16.37 -6.41 -9.59
N TYR A 61 -15.86 -5.47 -10.38
CA TYR A 61 -14.73 -5.70 -11.27
C TYR A 61 -13.49 -4.96 -10.76
N THR A 62 -12.42 -5.72 -10.57
CA THR A 62 -11.09 -5.17 -10.30
C THR A 62 -10.26 -5.20 -11.58
N PRO A 63 -9.80 -4.04 -12.11
CA PRO A 63 -9.01 -4.00 -13.32
C PRO A 63 -7.66 -4.69 -13.13
N PHE A 64 -7.17 -5.29 -14.21
CA PHE A 64 -5.93 -6.06 -14.23
C PHE A 64 -4.76 -5.30 -13.59
N TRP A 65 -4.55 -4.03 -13.96
CA TRP A 65 -3.45 -3.23 -13.43
C TRP A 65 -3.46 -3.12 -11.90
N TYR A 66 -4.65 -3.05 -11.29
CA TYR A 66 -4.77 -2.93 -9.84
C TYR A 66 -4.55 -4.27 -9.15
N LYS A 67 -5.02 -5.38 -9.75
CA LYS A 67 -4.69 -6.74 -9.30
C LYS A 67 -3.18 -6.98 -9.31
N GLU A 68 -2.52 -6.63 -10.41
CA GLU A 68 -1.07 -6.75 -10.56
C GLU A 68 -0.32 -5.87 -9.55
N PHE A 69 -0.80 -4.64 -9.33
CA PHE A 69 -0.24 -3.76 -8.32
C PHE A 69 -0.31 -4.38 -6.93
N MET A 70 -1.49 -4.85 -6.52
CA MET A 70 -1.67 -5.51 -5.23
C MET A 70 -0.77 -6.75 -5.09
N ALA A 71 -0.66 -7.58 -6.13
CA ALA A 71 0.21 -8.74 -6.13
C ALA A 71 1.69 -8.37 -5.98
N VAL A 72 2.19 -7.39 -6.76
CA VAL A 72 3.57 -6.94 -6.65
C VAL A 72 3.84 -6.34 -5.27
N THR A 73 2.92 -5.54 -4.72
CA THR A 73 3.06 -5.01 -3.35
C THR A 73 3.13 -6.14 -2.32
N PHE A 74 2.26 -7.13 -2.43
CA PHE A 74 2.26 -8.31 -1.57
C PHE A 74 3.61 -9.03 -1.59
N PHE A 75 4.15 -9.35 -2.76
CA PHE A 75 5.44 -10.04 -2.89
C PHE A 75 6.65 -9.18 -2.51
N ILE A 76 6.52 -7.86 -2.47
CA ILE A 76 7.55 -6.99 -1.88
C ILE A 76 7.51 -7.06 -0.35
N MET A 77 6.34 -7.30 0.23
CA MET A 77 6.16 -7.44 1.68
C MET A 77 6.55 -8.83 2.18
N ASP A 78 6.18 -9.89 1.46
CA ASP A 78 6.59 -11.28 1.70
C ASP A 78 8.09 -11.45 1.43
N LYS A 79 8.93 -11.33 2.47
CA LYS A 79 10.39 -11.40 2.31
C LYS A 79 10.90 -12.82 2.17
N ASN A 80 10.17 -13.79 2.69
CA ASN A 80 10.58 -15.19 2.72
C ASN A 80 10.16 -15.93 1.44
N GLY A 81 9.24 -15.35 0.67
CA GLY A 81 8.74 -15.90 -0.58
C GLY A 81 7.86 -17.13 -0.38
N ASP A 82 7.20 -17.24 0.78
CA ASP A 82 6.32 -18.36 1.12
C ASP A 82 4.84 -18.07 0.85
N GLU A 83 4.56 -17.00 0.11
CA GLU A 83 3.23 -16.55 -0.30
C GLU A 83 2.35 -16.12 0.88
N LEU A 84 2.98 -15.77 2.00
CA LEU A 84 2.37 -15.32 3.23
C LEU A 84 3.10 -14.09 3.76
N ILE A 85 2.37 -13.20 4.43
CA ILE A 85 2.95 -12.08 5.17
C ILE A 85 2.74 -12.36 6.66
N ASP A 86 3.84 -12.72 7.31
CA ASP A 86 3.88 -12.88 8.76
C ASP A 86 4.05 -11.52 9.48
N ALA A 87 4.08 -11.56 10.82
CA ALA A 87 4.24 -10.36 11.63
C ALA A 87 5.59 -9.66 11.38
N SER A 88 6.64 -10.44 11.14
CA SER A 88 8.00 -9.94 10.89
C SER A 88 8.09 -9.24 9.54
N ASP A 89 7.51 -9.82 8.50
CA ASP A 89 7.40 -9.26 7.16
C ASP A 89 6.67 -7.92 7.18
N PHE A 90 5.48 -7.91 7.79
CA PHE A 90 4.64 -6.72 7.89
C PHE A 90 5.36 -5.60 8.68
N VAL A 91 5.94 -5.94 9.83
CA VAL A 91 6.71 -5.00 10.66
C VAL A 91 7.90 -4.45 9.89
N SER A 92 8.67 -5.33 9.27
CA SER A 92 9.88 -4.94 8.57
C SER A 92 9.56 -4.03 7.39
N TYR A 93 8.54 -4.35 6.58
CA TYR A 93 8.12 -3.50 5.47
C TYR A 93 7.71 -2.09 5.91
N TYR A 94 6.79 -1.97 6.88
CA TYR A 94 6.28 -0.65 7.28
C TYR A 94 7.27 0.15 8.13
N CYS A 95 8.05 -0.49 9.01
CA CYS A 95 9.11 0.22 9.74
C CYS A 95 10.26 0.66 8.82
N GLU A 96 10.67 -0.17 7.86
CA GLU A 96 11.83 0.15 7.02
C GLU A 96 11.48 1.08 5.85
N THR A 97 10.38 0.80 5.15
CA THR A 97 9.96 1.57 3.96
C THR A 97 9.17 2.80 4.36
N HIS A 98 8.27 2.65 5.34
CA HIS A 98 7.37 3.73 5.74
C HIS A 98 7.86 4.55 6.95
N LYS A 99 8.91 4.08 7.64
CA LYS A 99 9.51 4.73 8.83
C LYS A 99 8.53 4.86 10.01
N LEU A 100 7.55 3.97 10.06
CA LEU A 100 6.53 3.99 11.10
C LEU A 100 7.05 3.40 12.42
N PRO A 101 6.59 3.90 13.58
CA PRO A 101 6.92 3.33 14.88
C PRO A 101 6.51 1.86 15.01
N LEU A 102 7.41 1.03 15.54
CA LEU A 102 7.22 -0.42 15.72
C LEU A 102 5.90 -0.80 16.39
N GLU A 103 5.56 -0.13 17.48
CA GLU A 103 4.35 -0.43 18.26
C GLU A 103 3.06 -0.15 17.49
N ILE A 104 3.06 0.88 16.62
CA ILE A 104 1.93 1.18 15.74
C ILE A 104 1.75 0.05 14.73
N VAL A 105 2.85 -0.39 14.11
CA VAL A 105 2.83 -1.45 13.10
C VAL A 105 2.39 -2.79 13.70
N LYS A 106 2.93 -3.18 14.86
CA LYS A 106 2.52 -4.39 15.59
C LYS A 106 1.04 -4.37 15.96
N THR A 107 0.56 -3.22 16.43
CA THR A 107 -0.85 -3.05 16.79
C THR A 107 -1.75 -3.16 15.56
N ALA A 108 -1.35 -2.58 14.44
CA ALA A 108 -2.07 -2.69 13.17
C ALA A 108 -2.14 -4.14 12.68
N TYR A 109 -1.00 -4.85 12.69
CA TYR A 109 -0.95 -6.26 12.30
C TYR A 109 -1.91 -7.10 13.15
N LYS A 110 -1.83 -7.00 14.48
CA LYS A 110 -2.71 -7.73 15.40
C LYS A 110 -4.20 -7.45 15.16
N LYS A 111 -4.57 -6.22 14.80
CA LYS A 111 -5.96 -5.90 14.48
C LYS A 111 -6.40 -6.60 13.19
N ILE A 112 -5.59 -6.48 12.14
CA ILE A 112 -5.83 -7.10 10.83
C ILE A 112 -5.98 -8.62 10.95
N THR A 113 -5.11 -9.26 11.71
CA THR A 113 -5.06 -10.73 11.82
C THR A 113 -5.90 -11.29 12.96
N SER A 114 -6.66 -10.47 13.68
CA SER A 114 -7.57 -10.98 14.72
C SER A 114 -8.81 -11.63 14.11
N ASP A 115 -9.33 -12.67 14.77
CA ASP A 115 -10.49 -13.46 14.32
C ASP A 115 -11.72 -12.64 13.89
N ARG A 116 -11.86 -11.40 14.35
CA ARG A 116 -12.96 -10.49 14.02
C ARG A 116 -12.88 -9.89 12.61
N TYR A 117 -11.69 -9.90 12.01
CA TYR A 117 -11.41 -9.23 10.74
C TYR A 117 -10.90 -10.20 9.67
N ASN A 118 -11.04 -11.51 9.89
CA ASN A 118 -10.80 -12.53 8.88
C ASN A 118 -11.84 -12.40 7.76
N VAL A 119 -11.51 -11.56 6.79
CA VAL A 119 -12.25 -11.38 5.54
C VAL A 119 -11.89 -12.57 4.64
N SER A 120 -12.91 -13.32 4.24
CA SER A 120 -12.83 -14.67 3.66
C SER A 120 -12.36 -15.78 4.63
N ASN A 121 -12.96 -16.97 4.53
CA ASN A 121 -12.62 -18.19 5.28
C ASN A 121 -11.22 -18.77 4.94
N THR A 122 -10.27 -17.92 4.51
CA THR A 122 -8.95 -18.32 4.03
C THR A 122 -7.90 -17.96 5.07
N ILE A 123 -8.05 -18.49 6.28
CA ILE A 123 -7.05 -18.26 7.34
C ILE A 123 -5.88 -19.21 7.10
N SER A 124 -4.72 -18.65 6.80
CA SER A 124 -3.46 -19.37 6.89
C SER A 124 -2.94 -19.26 8.32
N PHE A 125 -2.68 -20.41 8.94
CA PHE A 125 -2.05 -20.48 10.25
C PHE A 125 -0.70 -21.16 10.10
N ARG A 126 0.34 -20.51 10.63
CA ARG A 126 1.64 -21.13 10.88
C ARG A 126 2.00 -20.93 12.34
N ASP A 127 2.36 -22.02 13.00
CA ASP A 127 2.76 -22.02 14.41
C ASP A 127 1.75 -21.36 15.38
N GLY A 128 0.47 -21.29 14.99
CA GLY A 128 -0.61 -20.69 15.80
C GLY A 128 -0.77 -19.18 15.64
N GLU A 129 -0.02 -18.54 14.74
CA GLU A 129 -0.21 -17.13 14.36
C GLU A 129 -0.98 -17.03 13.04
N SER A 130 -1.86 -16.04 12.95
CA SER A 130 -2.65 -15.74 11.75
C SER A 130 -1.80 -14.93 10.76
N GLU A 131 -1.66 -15.44 9.54
CA GLU A 131 -0.87 -14.83 8.47
C GLU A 131 -1.77 -14.23 7.39
N ILE A 132 -1.22 -13.32 6.58
CA ILE A 132 -1.95 -12.67 5.49
C ILE A 132 -1.52 -13.31 4.17
N ASN A 133 -2.42 -14.01 3.48
CA ASN A 133 -2.17 -14.47 2.10
C ASN A 133 -2.56 -13.39 1.07
N LEU A 134 -2.26 -13.65 -0.21
CA LEU A 134 -2.53 -12.70 -1.29
C LEU A 134 -4.01 -12.31 -1.41
N ASP A 135 -4.94 -13.26 -1.25
CA ASP A 135 -6.37 -13.00 -1.36
C ASP A 135 -6.86 -12.05 -0.27
N MET A 136 -6.48 -12.33 0.99
CA MET A 136 -6.75 -11.45 2.12
C MET A 136 -6.16 -10.05 1.90
N PHE A 137 -4.92 -9.98 1.39
CA PHE A 137 -4.27 -8.71 1.09
C PHE A 137 -5.03 -7.91 0.01
N GLN A 138 -5.45 -8.57 -1.06
CA GLN A 138 -6.22 -7.94 -2.14
C GLN A 138 -7.58 -7.44 -1.63
N GLU A 139 -8.26 -8.22 -0.80
CA GLU A 139 -9.53 -7.83 -0.19
C GLU A 139 -9.37 -6.61 0.73
N MET A 140 -8.31 -6.55 1.53
CA MET A 140 -8.01 -5.38 2.35
C MET A 140 -7.69 -4.14 1.51
N MET A 141 -6.88 -4.28 0.47
CA MET A 141 -6.54 -3.17 -0.44
C MET A 141 -7.78 -2.63 -1.17
N LEU A 142 -8.66 -3.52 -1.64
CA LEU A 142 -9.95 -3.15 -2.21
C LEU A 142 -10.82 -2.46 -1.16
N GLY A 143 -10.95 -3.04 0.03
CA GLY A 143 -11.72 -2.47 1.11
C GLY A 143 -11.30 -1.05 1.47
N PHE A 144 -10.00 -0.78 1.54
CA PHE A 144 -9.49 0.59 1.71
C PHE A 144 -9.91 1.54 0.58
N THR A 145 -9.90 1.02 -0.65
CA THR A 145 -10.04 1.85 -1.85
C THR A 145 -11.51 2.15 -2.18
N VAL A 146 -12.43 1.22 -1.93
CA VAL A 146 -13.82 1.32 -2.42
C VAL A 146 -14.88 1.14 -1.34
N SER A 147 -14.53 0.67 -0.14
CA SER A 147 -15.52 0.46 0.92
C SER A 147 -16.00 1.78 1.50
N LYS A 148 -17.29 1.84 1.81
CA LYS A 148 -17.90 2.90 2.62
C LYS A 148 -17.93 2.56 4.12
N ASP A 149 -17.60 1.33 4.47
CA ASP A 149 -17.52 0.90 5.85
C ASP A 149 -16.21 1.40 6.47
N MET A 150 -16.33 2.37 7.38
CA MET A 150 -15.20 2.91 8.14
C MET A 150 -14.55 1.86 9.05
N GLY A 151 -15.28 0.80 9.42
CA GLY A 151 -14.77 -0.32 10.21
C GLY A 151 -14.04 -1.39 9.41
N HIS A 152 -13.97 -1.27 8.07
CA HIS A 152 -13.35 -2.29 7.23
C HIS A 152 -11.84 -2.41 7.55
N PRO A 153 -11.28 -3.63 7.71
CA PRO A 153 -9.89 -3.82 8.09
C PRO A 153 -8.89 -3.24 7.08
N GLY A 154 -9.28 -3.16 5.81
CA GLY A 154 -8.54 -2.43 4.78
C GLY A 154 -8.17 -0.99 5.16
N ASN A 155 -9.02 -0.29 5.91
CA ASN A 155 -8.72 1.08 6.35
C ASN A 155 -7.48 1.16 7.24
N ILE A 156 -7.21 0.11 8.02
CA ILE A 156 -5.99 0.01 8.84
C ILE A 156 -4.76 -0.06 7.93
N LEU A 157 -4.81 -0.87 6.88
CA LEU A 157 -3.73 -0.97 5.89
C LEU A 157 -3.51 0.39 5.18
N GLY A 158 -4.61 1.05 4.79
CA GLY A 158 -4.62 2.38 4.20
C GLY A 158 -3.98 3.45 5.08
N GLU A 159 -4.38 3.52 6.35
CA GLU A 159 -3.80 4.43 7.34
C GLU A 159 -2.28 4.25 7.46
N MET A 160 -1.79 3.01 7.48
CA MET A 160 -0.36 2.73 7.53
C MET A 160 0.37 3.26 6.29
N MET A 161 -0.20 3.08 5.09
CA MET A 161 0.40 3.60 3.86
C MET A 161 0.44 5.14 3.84
N VAL A 162 -0.63 5.80 4.28
CA VAL A 162 -0.77 7.27 4.28
C VAL A 162 0.08 7.92 5.37
N ASN A 163 0.01 7.43 6.62
CA ASN A 163 0.72 8.00 7.76
C ASN A 163 2.24 7.98 7.56
N GLY A 164 2.77 6.90 6.98
CA GLY A 164 4.19 6.83 6.67
C GLY A 164 4.63 7.93 5.69
N ARG A 165 3.76 8.32 4.75
CA ARG A 165 4.06 9.40 3.78
C ARG A 165 3.94 10.77 4.43
N LEU A 166 2.93 11.01 5.26
CA LEU A 166 2.74 12.26 5.99
C LEU A 166 3.88 12.53 6.99
N GLU A 167 4.34 11.53 7.72
CA GLU A 167 5.47 11.67 8.64
C GLU A 167 6.77 12.03 7.90
N ARG A 168 7.02 11.43 6.73
CA ARG A 168 8.16 11.79 5.88
C ARG A 168 8.04 13.23 5.35
N MET A 169 6.85 13.64 4.91
CA MET A 169 6.62 15.01 4.45
C MET A 169 6.81 16.01 5.58
N ALA A 170 6.26 15.75 6.77
CA ALA A 170 6.41 16.62 7.94
C ALA A 170 7.88 16.71 8.42
N LYS A 171 8.63 15.60 8.36
CA LYS A 171 10.07 15.61 8.68
C LYS A 171 10.86 16.44 7.67
N ASN A 172 10.60 16.26 6.38
CA ASN A 172 11.25 17.03 5.32
C ASN A 172 10.89 18.53 5.36
N MET A 173 9.68 18.89 5.82
CA MET A 173 9.28 20.29 6.02
C MET A 173 10.02 20.97 7.20
N LYS A 174 10.43 20.22 8.22
CA LYS A 174 11.22 20.76 9.34
C LYS A 174 12.66 21.10 8.95
N ASP A 175 13.18 20.44 7.92
CA ASP A 175 14.53 20.64 7.41
C ASP A 175 14.57 21.58 6.19
N ASP A 176 13.42 22.09 5.74
CA ASP A 176 13.30 23.00 4.61
C ASP A 176 13.55 24.47 5.06
N PRO A 177 14.60 25.14 4.53
CA PRO A 177 14.92 26.53 4.85
C PRO A 177 13.77 27.51 4.60
N PHE A 178 12.89 27.23 3.63
CA PHE A 178 11.72 28.05 3.32
C PHE A 178 10.74 28.09 4.50
N TRP A 179 10.43 26.93 5.09
CA TRP A 179 9.50 26.82 6.21
C TRP A 179 10.13 27.28 7.54
N MET A 180 11.42 27.02 7.73
CA MET A 180 12.17 27.51 8.90
C MET A 180 12.30 29.04 8.94
N SER A 181 12.25 29.72 7.79
CA SER A 181 12.22 31.20 7.73
C SER A 181 10.87 31.77 8.18
N LYS A 182 9.77 31.06 7.90
CA LYS A 182 8.41 31.46 8.27
C LYS A 182 8.09 31.26 9.76
N MET A 183 8.68 30.26 10.41
CA MET A 183 8.46 30.00 11.84
C MET A 183 9.30 30.86 12.80
N ARG A 184 10.36 31.53 12.32
CA ARG A 184 11.18 32.43 13.16
C ARG A 184 10.59 33.83 13.34
N HIS A 185 9.48 34.12 12.67
CA HIS A 185 8.78 35.40 12.73
C HIS A 185 7.41 35.31 13.43
N GLN A 186 7.17 34.24 14.21
CA GLN A 186 6.09 34.13 15.19
C GLN A 186 6.70 34.06 16.59
#